data_AF-A0A077WEY9-F1
#
_entry.id   AF-A0A077WEY9-F1
#
_cell.length_a   1.000
_cell.length_b   1.000
_cell.length_c   1.000
_cell.angle_alpha   90.00
_cell.angle_beta   90.00
_cell.angle_gamma   90.00
#
_symmetry.space_group_name_H-M   'P 1'
#
loop_
_entity.id
_entity.type
_entity.pdbx_description
1 polymer ?
#
loop_
_entity_poly.entity_id
_entity_poly.type
_entity_poly.pdbx_seq_one_letter_code
_entity_poly.pdbx_strand_id
1 'polypeptide(L)'
;MSPPLEPESYATASGVDSVSIQDDKKRQENDFWLKYRKREWPSLYTNPDFLVLHVSDDGTMTIIRPAEAPEHRKNMEEQHGHYALSHLWGNAKDYPYWDVGDFIKDAMGEPVEPIPMRPEKRDALLALLKAYPGYWWIDVLCARVDTPLVIMGSIYRSCKTCFAMVDCSIETIRKVSKRTLLPIRNDITNAFLPFYKTFLEANNDGLDEDSAYELNSPTAMAFFAKLMTYQDEIQAMRDLLECRWCSRVWTLQELVLPTRLAILSEQYHDDIDIDQDQADFEVVSDIISILQQDEFEAYLDGPTHDQYLEVHAPIVKWLAQKLDSCLEGSMICNEELSIVGRLYEISEIFVSLAGSSRTCLDPLDYVYGILGLLDIHIPRTDNADTLWRTFLSKLKDHLTQMVNDIKEDDVNVSFTLSESACDIKLAHAENVSEIYNGLLSFEFDQRAKAMVLKEGEKTGRMAFFDRDIDNSALVNEVCDMLGSLSTVLASRATE
;
A
#
# COMPACT_ATOMS: atom_id res chain seq x y z
N MET A 1 31.06 65.95 28.52
CA MET A 1 29.96 64.97 28.57
C MET A 1 29.20 65.08 27.28
N SER A 2 29.55 64.21 26.34
CA SER A 2 28.88 64.02 25.05
C SER A 2 28.37 62.57 25.06
N PRO A 3 27.16 62.28 24.58
CA PRO A 3 26.63 60.92 24.62
C PRO A 3 27.33 60.04 23.55
N PRO A 4 27.50 58.74 23.81
CA PRO A 4 28.03 57.81 22.82
C PRO A 4 26.95 57.45 21.80
N LEU A 5 27.38 57.30 20.54
CA LEU A 5 26.59 56.82 19.41
C LEU A 5 26.20 55.35 19.63
N GLU A 6 24.91 55.05 19.42
CA GLU A 6 24.39 53.68 19.40
C GLU A 6 24.89 52.92 18.16
N PRO A 7 25.11 51.59 18.25
CA PRO A 7 25.44 50.77 17.10
C PRO A 7 24.18 50.40 16.32
N GLU A 8 24.25 50.56 14.99
CA GLU A 8 23.24 50.14 14.02
C GLU A 8 22.94 48.63 14.16
N SER A 9 21.67 48.29 14.34
CA SER A 9 21.19 46.91 14.29
C SER A 9 21.20 46.41 12.85
N TYR A 10 22.04 45.41 12.56
CA TYR A 10 21.91 44.64 11.33
C TYR A 10 20.66 43.78 11.42
N ALA A 11 19.65 44.12 10.63
CA ALA A 11 18.51 43.26 10.36
C ALA A 11 18.98 42.05 9.53
N THR A 12 19.04 40.88 10.16
CA THR A 12 19.13 39.60 9.45
C THR A 12 17.77 39.30 8.84
N ALA A 13 17.64 39.53 7.53
CA ALA A 13 16.57 39.00 6.72
C ALA A 13 16.85 37.53 6.37
N SER A 14 15.77 36.77 6.15
CA SER A 14 15.69 35.39 5.61
C SER A 14 15.90 34.23 6.57
N GLY A 15 14.95 34.06 7.51
CA GLY A 15 14.43 32.73 7.79
C GLY A 15 13.38 32.43 6.71
N VAL A 16 13.72 31.60 5.73
CA VAL A 16 12.70 30.99 4.87
C VAL A 16 12.09 29.87 5.69
N ASP A 17 10.82 30.05 6.07
CA ASP A 17 10.04 29.09 6.85
C ASP A 17 9.94 27.75 6.11
N SER A 18 10.86 26.84 6.41
CA SER A 18 10.82 25.44 5.94
C SER A 18 9.58 24.66 6.42
N VAL A 19 8.80 25.26 7.33
CA VAL A 19 7.52 24.73 7.83
C VAL A 19 6.41 24.84 6.78
N SER A 20 6.43 25.81 5.85
CA SER A 20 5.29 26.01 4.93
C SER A 20 5.18 24.95 3.83
N ILE A 21 6.30 24.37 3.39
CA ILE A 21 6.35 23.48 2.21
C ILE A 21 5.80 22.07 2.52
N GLN A 22 6.06 21.55 3.73
CA GLN A 22 5.56 20.22 4.12
C GLN A 22 4.05 20.22 4.37
N ASP A 23 3.52 21.31 4.91
CA ASP A 23 2.08 21.47 5.15
C ASP A 23 1.31 21.60 3.84
N ASP A 24 1.87 22.32 2.85
CA ASP A 24 1.27 22.43 1.52
C ASP A 24 1.24 21.08 0.78
N LYS A 25 2.31 20.28 0.86
CA LYS A 25 2.36 18.95 0.23
C LYS A 25 1.33 17.99 0.86
N LYS A 26 1.28 17.93 2.20
CA LYS A 26 0.28 17.11 2.92
C LYS A 26 -1.15 17.55 2.61
N ARG A 27 -1.37 18.85 2.45
CA ARG A 27 -2.69 19.38 2.08
C ARG A 27 -3.09 18.99 0.65
N GLN A 28 -2.18 19.10 -0.31
CA GLN A 28 -2.42 18.69 -1.69
C GLN A 28 -2.75 17.19 -1.79
N GLU A 29 -2.00 16.36 -1.06
CA GLU A 29 -2.24 14.92 -0.98
C GLU A 29 -3.61 14.60 -0.36
N ASN A 30 -3.97 15.25 0.75
CA ASN A 30 -5.28 15.11 1.36
C ASN A 30 -6.41 15.54 0.42
N ASP A 31 -6.23 16.63 -0.33
CA ASP A 31 -7.20 17.13 -1.31
C ASP A 31 -7.37 16.16 -2.49
N PHE A 32 -6.28 15.54 -2.95
CA PHE A 32 -6.30 14.50 -3.98
C PHE A 32 -7.13 13.30 -3.53
N TRP A 33 -6.80 12.72 -2.37
CA TRP A 33 -7.52 11.56 -1.86
C TRP A 33 -8.99 11.85 -1.56
N LEU A 34 -9.32 13.06 -1.11
CA LEU A 34 -10.70 13.46 -0.91
C LEU A 34 -11.50 13.51 -2.23
N LYS A 35 -10.90 14.00 -3.33
CA LYS A 35 -11.53 14.00 -4.66
C LYS A 35 -11.76 12.57 -5.15
N TYR A 36 -10.76 11.72 -5.01
CA TYR A 36 -10.82 10.30 -5.35
C TYR A 36 -12.01 9.61 -4.65
N ARG A 37 -12.13 9.75 -3.33
CA ARG A 37 -13.26 9.16 -2.56
C ARG A 37 -14.62 9.72 -2.99
N LYS A 38 -14.71 11.04 -3.21
CA LYS A 38 -15.96 11.75 -3.55
C LYS A 38 -16.63 11.25 -4.82
N ARG A 39 -15.87 10.66 -5.74
CA ARG A 39 -16.40 10.09 -6.99
C ARG A 39 -17.33 8.90 -6.75
N GLU A 40 -17.00 8.09 -5.75
CA GLU A 40 -17.73 6.86 -5.44
C GLU A 40 -18.97 7.11 -4.59
N TRP A 41 -19.01 8.20 -3.81
CA TRP A 41 -20.09 8.45 -2.85
C TRP A 41 -21.49 8.50 -3.50
N PRO A 42 -21.71 9.18 -4.64
CA PRO A 42 -23.05 9.25 -5.22
C PRO A 42 -23.61 7.89 -5.61
N SER A 43 -22.79 7.00 -6.20
CA SER A 43 -23.22 5.65 -6.59
C SER A 43 -23.31 4.72 -5.39
N LEU A 44 -22.35 4.76 -4.48
CA LEU A 44 -22.30 3.86 -3.33
C LEU A 44 -23.34 4.20 -2.26
N TYR A 45 -23.45 5.46 -1.84
CA TYR A 45 -24.33 5.85 -0.73
C TYR A 45 -25.81 5.89 -1.10
N THR A 46 -26.12 5.80 -2.40
CA THR A 46 -27.48 5.60 -2.90
C THR A 46 -27.78 4.14 -3.23
N ASN A 47 -26.78 3.25 -3.15
CA ASN A 47 -26.97 1.83 -3.41
C ASN A 47 -27.78 1.19 -2.26
N PRO A 48 -28.89 0.50 -2.56
CA PRO A 48 -29.72 -0.13 -1.53
C PRO A 48 -28.99 -1.24 -0.77
N ASP A 49 -27.98 -1.87 -1.36
CA ASP A 49 -27.27 -3.00 -0.76
C ASP A 49 -26.07 -2.56 0.09
N PHE A 50 -25.76 -1.25 0.10
CA PHE A 50 -24.71 -0.70 0.94
C PHE A 50 -25.26 -0.44 2.36
N LEU A 51 -24.69 -1.16 3.33
CA LEU A 51 -24.98 -1.02 4.75
C LEU A 51 -23.72 -0.59 5.50
N VAL A 52 -23.90 0.16 6.58
CA VAL A 52 -22.82 0.52 7.50
C VAL A 52 -23.28 0.41 8.95
N LEU A 53 -22.37 0.08 9.84
CA LEU A 53 -22.53 0.22 11.28
C LEU A 53 -22.24 1.67 11.68
N HIS A 54 -23.22 2.36 12.23
CA HIS A 54 -23.02 3.67 12.85
C HIS A 54 -22.73 3.49 14.34
N VAL A 55 -21.57 3.98 14.78
CA VAL A 55 -21.13 4.02 16.17
C VAL A 55 -21.19 5.47 16.64
N SER A 56 -22.10 5.77 17.57
CA SER A 56 -22.22 7.11 18.14
C SER A 56 -21.19 7.37 19.23
N ASP A 57 -21.03 8.64 19.61
CA ASP A 57 -20.09 9.07 20.65
C ASP A 57 -20.38 8.47 22.04
N ASP A 58 -21.63 8.07 22.30
CA ASP A 58 -22.02 7.37 23.55
C ASP A 58 -21.80 5.84 23.49
N GLY A 59 -21.27 5.33 22.38
CA GLY A 59 -21.01 3.91 22.15
C GLY A 59 -22.21 3.11 21.64
N THR A 60 -23.36 3.73 21.36
CA THR A 60 -24.49 3.04 20.74
C THR A 60 -24.13 2.63 19.31
N MET A 61 -24.46 1.39 18.94
CA MET A 61 -24.14 0.84 17.62
C MET A 61 -25.42 0.44 16.87
N THR A 62 -25.59 0.97 15.65
CA THR A 62 -26.79 0.72 14.83
C THR A 62 -26.40 0.46 13.38
N ILE A 63 -26.89 -0.63 12.79
CA ILE A 63 -26.76 -0.86 11.34
C ILE A 63 -27.75 0.04 10.61
N ILE A 64 -27.25 0.82 9.67
CA ILE A 64 -28.05 1.75 8.87
C ILE A 64 -27.85 1.51 7.38
N ARG A 65 -28.80 2.01 6.59
CA ARG A 65 -28.74 2.04 5.13
C ARG A 65 -28.66 3.49 4.64
N PRO A 66 -27.48 3.95 4.17
CA PRO A 66 -27.33 5.34 3.72
C PRO A 66 -28.29 5.75 2.61
N ALA A 67 -28.75 4.81 1.78
CA ALA A 67 -29.75 5.05 0.73
C ALA A 67 -31.10 5.55 1.29
N GLU A 68 -31.46 5.12 2.50
CA GLU A 68 -32.75 5.41 3.17
C GLU A 68 -32.62 6.47 4.28
N ALA A 69 -31.39 6.86 4.64
CA ALA A 69 -31.09 7.79 5.73
C ALA A 69 -30.26 9.00 5.25
N PRO A 70 -30.88 10.05 4.68
CA PRO A 70 -30.19 11.20 4.10
C PRO A 70 -29.30 11.95 5.09
N GLU A 71 -29.69 12.03 6.35
CA GLU A 71 -28.90 12.65 7.43
C GLU A 71 -27.58 11.90 7.66
N HIS A 72 -27.62 10.57 7.72
CA HIS A 72 -26.42 9.76 7.87
C HIS A 72 -25.51 9.85 6.64
N ARG A 73 -26.09 9.88 5.43
CA ARG A 73 -25.34 10.12 4.19
C ARG A 73 -24.58 11.44 4.23
N LYS A 74 -25.27 12.54 4.58
CA LYS A 74 -24.66 13.86 4.70
C LYS A 74 -23.50 13.85 5.70
N ASN A 75 -23.69 13.20 6.85
CA ASN A 75 -22.65 13.07 7.87
C ASN A 75 -21.44 12.27 7.37
N MET A 76 -21.65 11.19 6.61
CA MET A 76 -20.54 10.43 6.01
C MET A 76 -19.73 11.29 5.02
N GLU A 77 -20.39 12.10 4.19
CA GLU A 77 -19.72 13.03 3.27
C GLU A 77 -18.92 14.12 4.01
N GLU A 78 -19.51 14.68 5.07
CA GLU A 78 -18.88 15.67 5.95
C GLU A 78 -17.68 15.09 6.71
N GLN A 79 -17.76 13.82 7.12
CA GLN A 79 -16.68 13.06 7.75
C GLN A 79 -15.69 12.46 6.74
N HIS A 80 -15.84 12.79 5.47
CA HIS A 80 -14.95 12.41 4.38
C HIS A 80 -14.86 10.91 4.09
N GLY A 81 -15.93 10.16 4.37
CA GLY A 81 -16.02 8.74 4.09
C GLY A 81 -16.46 7.93 5.31
N HIS A 82 -16.26 6.62 5.20
CA HIS A 82 -16.48 5.66 6.26
C HIS A 82 -15.18 4.90 6.57
N TYR A 83 -15.12 4.23 7.71
CA TYR A 83 -14.08 3.26 8.00
C TYR A 83 -14.45 1.92 7.38
N ALA A 84 -13.46 1.16 6.93
CA ALA A 84 -13.65 -0.24 6.56
C ALA A 84 -12.85 -1.11 7.54
N LEU A 85 -13.38 -2.28 7.86
CA LEU A 85 -12.64 -3.30 8.58
C LEU A 85 -12.46 -4.53 7.69
N SER A 86 -11.21 -4.81 7.41
CA SER A 86 -10.79 -5.91 6.56
C SER A 86 -10.84 -7.23 7.36
N HIS A 87 -11.65 -8.17 6.88
CA HIS A 87 -11.68 -9.58 7.29
C HIS A 87 -11.69 -9.90 8.79
N LEU A 88 -12.89 -9.94 9.37
CA LEU A 88 -13.14 -10.50 10.71
C LEU A 88 -13.31 -12.03 10.75
N TRP A 89 -13.32 -12.69 9.58
CA TRP A 89 -13.75 -14.09 9.47
C TRP A 89 -12.85 -15.08 10.19
N GLY A 90 -13.53 -16.02 10.83
CA GLY A 90 -13.19 -17.43 10.70
C GLY A 90 -14.31 -18.12 9.92
N ASN A 91 -14.08 -19.32 9.41
CA ASN A 91 -15.12 -20.12 8.77
C ASN A 91 -16.29 -20.31 9.77
N ALA A 92 -17.53 -19.92 9.40
CA ALA A 92 -18.68 -19.96 10.31
C ALA A 92 -18.96 -21.36 10.88
N LYS A 93 -18.46 -22.40 10.21
CA LYS A 93 -18.50 -23.79 10.68
C LYS A 93 -17.54 -24.07 11.84
N ASP A 94 -16.48 -23.28 11.96
CA ASP A 94 -15.32 -23.55 12.81
C ASP A 94 -15.32 -22.69 14.09
N TYR A 95 -16.18 -21.67 14.19
CA TYR A 95 -16.19 -20.74 15.33
C TYR A 95 -17.60 -20.51 15.87
N PRO A 96 -17.75 -20.29 17.19
CA PRO A 96 -19.04 -19.97 17.78
C PRO A 96 -19.53 -18.63 17.27
N TYR A 97 -20.83 -18.56 16.97
CA TYR A 97 -21.51 -17.30 16.74
C TYR A 97 -21.34 -16.40 17.97
N TRP A 98 -21.04 -15.12 17.72
CA TRP A 98 -20.98 -14.10 18.75
C TRP A 98 -22.32 -13.40 18.82
N ASP A 99 -22.93 -13.41 20.01
CA ASP A 99 -24.14 -12.64 20.26
C ASP A 99 -23.77 -11.16 20.39
N VAL A 100 -24.20 -10.39 19.40
CA VAL A 100 -23.98 -8.94 19.31
C VAL A 100 -25.26 -8.14 19.57
N GLY A 101 -26.40 -8.81 19.72
CA GLY A 101 -27.72 -8.16 19.84
C GLY A 101 -27.87 -7.33 21.11
N ASP A 102 -27.05 -7.62 22.13
CA ASP A 102 -27.00 -6.83 23.38
C ASP A 102 -26.50 -5.40 23.19
N PHE A 103 -25.72 -5.13 22.12
CA PHE A 103 -25.08 -3.84 21.90
C PHE A 103 -25.16 -3.32 20.46
N ILE A 104 -25.59 -4.13 19.49
CA ILE A 104 -25.84 -3.72 18.11
C ILE A 104 -27.32 -3.88 17.77
N LYS A 105 -27.91 -2.81 17.23
CA LYS A 105 -29.30 -2.80 16.72
C LYS A 105 -29.32 -2.67 15.20
N ASP A 106 -30.38 -3.17 14.58
CA ASP A 106 -30.63 -2.97 13.17
C ASP A 106 -31.32 -1.61 12.89
N ALA A 107 -31.62 -1.36 11.63
CA ALA A 107 -32.27 -0.11 11.20
C ALA A 107 -33.70 0.07 11.76
N MET A 108 -34.35 -1.00 12.23
CA MET A 108 -35.66 -0.96 12.89
C MET A 108 -35.54 -0.82 14.41
N GLY A 109 -34.32 -0.87 14.95
CA GLY A 109 -34.04 -0.83 16.38
C GLY A 109 -34.08 -2.20 17.06
N GLU A 110 -34.22 -3.28 16.30
CA GLU A 110 -34.23 -4.64 16.80
C GLU A 110 -32.80 -5.16 17.02
N PRO A 111 -32.56 -6.05 18.00
CA PRO A 111 -31.26 -6.67 18.20
C PRO A 111 -30.77 -7.40 16.94
N VAL A 112 -29.50 -7.21 16.58
CA VAL A 112 -28.88 -7.93 15.46
C VAL A 112 -28.68 -9.41 15.80
N GLU A 113 -28.91 -10.30 14.83
CA GLU A 113 -28.67 -11.73 15.00
C GLU A 113 -27.19 -12.03 15.29
N PRO A 114 -26.88 -13.12 16.01
CA PRO A 114 -25.50 -13.51 16.23
C PRO A 114 -24.70 -13.66 14.93
N ILE A 115 -23.43 -13.27 14.95
CA ILE A 115 -22.55 -13.28 13.76
C ILE A 115 -21.40 -14.28 13.90
N PRO A 116 -20.92 -14.90 12.81
CA PRO A 116 -19.74 -15.75 12.87
C PRO A 116 -18.47 -14.91 13.07
N MET A 117 -17.80 -15.06 14.20
CA MET A 117 -16.59 -14.30 14.50
C MET A 117 -15.63 -15.05 15.43
N ARG A 118 -14.33 -15.02 15.08
CA ARG A 118 -13.23 -15.58 15.88
C ARG A 118 -13.18 -14.91 17.27
N PRO A 119 -13.21 -15.65 18.38
CA PRO A 119 -13.19 -15.09 19.73
C PRO A 119 -12.05 -14.10 19.98
N GLU A 120 -10.85 -14.41 19.49
CA GLU A 120 -9.64 -13.61 19.64
C GLU A 120 -9.76 -12.20 19.03
N LYS A 121 -10.65 -11.97 18.05
CA LYS A 121 -10.83 -10.67 17.40
C LYS A 121 -11.80 -9.73 18.12
N ARG A 122 -12.60 -10.24 19.07
CA ARG A 122 -13.79 -9.53 19.58
C ARG A 122 -13.42 -8.30 20.40
N ASP A 123 -12.50 -8.46 21.34
CA ASP A 123 -12.05 -7.35 22.20
C ASP A 123 -11.37 -6.25 21.37
N ALA A 124 -10.50 -6.67 20.45
CA ALA A 124 -9.82 -5.77 19.53
C ALA A 124 -10.80 -4.97 18.65
N LEU A 125 -11.87 -5.60 18.15
CA LEU A 125 -12.93 -4.90 17.44
C LEU A 125 -13.63 -3.87 18.32
N LEU A 126 -14.04 -4.24 19.54
CA LEU A 126 -14.75 -3.32 20.43
C LEU A 126 -13.87 -2.13 20.82
N ALA A 127 -12.60 -2.36 21.13
CA ALA A 127 -11.61 -1.32 21.40
C ALA A 127 -11.48 -0.37 20.20
N LEU A 128 -11.42 -0.93 18.99
CA LEU A 128 -11.33 -0.17 17.75
C LEU A 128 -12.57 0.71 17.50
N LEU A 129 -13.78 0.14 17.62
CA LEU A 129 -15.02 0.90 17.42
C LEU A 129 -15.19 2.03 18.45
N LYS A 130 -14.74 1.79 19.69
CA LYS A 130 -14.73 2.80 20.76
C LYS A 130 -13.72 3.92 20.48
N ALA A 131 -12.55 3.59 19.95
CA ALA A 131 -11.51 4.57 19.64
C ALA A 131 -11.88 5.46 18.43
N TYR A 132 -12.61 4.92 17.45
CA TYR A 132 -13.03 5.66 16.27
C TYR A 132 -14.55 5.56 16.04
N PRO A 133 -15.36 6.38 16.76
CA PRO A 133 -16.79 6.49 16.45
C PRO A 133 -17.01 7.01 15.02
N GLY A 134 -18.16 6.69 14.45
CA GLY A 134 -18.54 7.06 13.07
C GLY A 134 -19.15 5.89 12.30
N TYR A 135 -18.94 5.90 10.98
CA TYR A 135 -19.55 4.93 10.06
C TYR A 135 -18.55 3.86 9.66
N TRP A 136 -18.95 2.60 9.78
CA TRP A 136 -18.10 1.45 9.56
C TRP A 136 -18.72 0.48 8.57
N TRP A 137 -17.98 0.10 7.54
CA TRP A 137 -18.29 -1.09 6.75
C TRP A 137 -17.50 -2.27 7.31
N ILE A 138 -18.21 -3.28 7.80
CA ILE A 138 -17.64 -4.48 8.40
C ILE A 138 -18.31 -5.67 7.72
N ASP A 139 -17.54 -6.49 7.03
CA ASP A 139 -18.04 -7.59 6.21
C ASP A 139 -19.12 -8.46 6.90
N VAL A 140 -18.86 -9.00 8.09
CA VAL A 140 -19.81 -9.89 8.81
C VAL A 140 -21.09 -9.20 9.30
N LEU A 141 -21.12 -7.87 9.36
CA LEU A 141 -22.28 -7.09 9.78
C LEU A 141 -23.02 -6.45 8.59
N CYS A 142 -22.27 -6.04 7.57
CA CYS A 142 -22.75 -5.22 6.46
C CYS A 142 -22.92 -6.03 5.16
N ALA A 143 -22.18 -7.13 5.00
CA ALA A 143 -22.34 -8.03 3.86
C ALA A 143 -23.40 -9.09 4.17
N ARG A 144 -24.58 -8.93 3.55
CA ARG A 144 -25.62 -9.94 3.52
C ARG A 144 -25.29 -11.00 2.46
N VAL A 145 -26.02 -12.12 2.48
CA VAL A 145 -25.86 -13.22 1.51
C VAL A 145 -25.98 -12.73 0.05
N ASP A 146 -26.71 -11.65 -0.15
CA ASP A 146 -26.98 -10.97 -1.40
C ASP A 146 -26.16 -9.70 -1.64
N THR A 147 -25.28 -9.27 -0.72
CA THR A 147 -24.48 -8.06 -0.94
C THR A 147 -23.67 -8.22 -2.23
N PRO A 148 -23.94 -7.35 -3.24
CA PRO A 148 -23.36 -7.55 -4.54
C PRO A 148 -21.83 -7.34 -4.48
N LEU A 149 -21.06 -8.37 -4.86
CA LEU A 149 -19.60 -8.27 -4.94
C LEU A 149 -19.13 -7.13 -5.86
N VAL A 150 -20.02 -6.65 -6.73
CA VAL A 150 -19.80 -5.52 -7.63
C VAL A 150 -19.55 -4.19 -6.92
N ILE A 151 -20.06 -3.98 -5.69
CA ILE A 151 -19.81 -2.72 -4.95
C ILE A 151 -18.57 -2.75 -4.06
N MET A 152 -17.90 -3.90 -3.93
CA MET A 152 -16.73 -4.05 -3.04
C MET A 152 -15.61 -3.08 -3.36
N GLY A 153 -15.31 -2.88 -4.65
CA GLY A 153 -14.34 -1.87 -5.08
C GLY A 153 -14.70 -0.49 -4.53
N SER A 154 -15.91 -0.01 -4.83
CA SER A 154 -16.39 1.30 -4.37
C SER A 154 -16.39 1.46 -2.85
N ILE A 155 -16.67 0.39 -2.09
CA ILE A 155 -16.60 0.40 -0.62
C ILE A 155 -15.19 0.80 -0.17
N TYR A 156 -14.16 0.06 -0.60
CA TYR A 156 -12.79 0.35 -0.18
C TYR A 156 -12.25 1.66 -0.78
N ARG A 157 -12.57 1.99 -2.03
CA ARG A 157 -12.16 3.26 -2.64
C ARG A 157 -12.73 4.48 -1.93
N SER A 158 -13.93 4.37 -1.35
CA SER A 158 -14.60 5.49 -0.66
C SER A 158 -14.34 5.54 0.83
N CYS A 159 -13.66 4.52 1.39
CA CYS A 159 -13.33 4.50 2.80
C CYS A 159 -12.14 5.45 3.10
N LYS A 160 -12.19 6.13 4.25
CA LYS A 160 -11.14 7.06 4.69
C LYS A 160 -9.95 6.33 5.32
N THR A 161 -10.23 5.23 6.01
CA THR A 161 -9.24 4.30 6.55
C THR A 161 -9.81 2.89 6.48
N CYS A 162 -9.03 1.97 5.94
CA CYS A 162 -9.25 0.54 6.10
C CYS A 162 -8.36 0.05 7.24
N PHE A 163 -8.96 -0.63 8.22
CA PHE A 163 -8.23 -1.30 9.28
C PHE A 163 -8.08 -2.78 8.91
N ALA A 164 -6.86 -3.32 8.97
CA ALA A 164 -6.60 -4.74 8.79
C ALA A 164 -6.18 -5.35 10.12
N MET A 165 -7.00 -6.27 10.64
CA MET A 165 -6.67 -7.04 11.85
C MET A 165 -5.96 -8.34 11.46
N VAL A 166 -4.63 -8.33 11.59
CA VAL A 166 -3.76 -9.41 11.14
C VAL A 166 -3.41 -10.36 12.27
N ASP A 167 -3.12 -11.60 11.91
CA ASP A 167 -2.73 -12.70 12.79
C ASP A 167 -1.24 -12.63 13.20
N CYS A 168 -0.78 -11.43 13.54
CA CYS A 168 0.53 -11.17 14.12
C CYS A 168 0.41 -10.87 15.61
N SER A 169 1.46 -11.16 16.38
CA SER A 169 1.52 -10.74 17.77
C SER A 169 1.59 -9.22 17.89
N ILE A 170 1.19 -8.68 19.04
CA ILE A 170 1.29 -7.24 19.27
C ILE A 170 2.75 -6.74 19.30
N GLU A 171 3.69 -7.57 19.76
CA GLU A 171 5.11 -7.26 19.74
C GLU A 171 5.64 -7.12 18.31
N THR A 172 5.17 -7.98 17.40
CA THR A 172 5.49 -7.88 15.97
C THR A 172 5.03 -6.54 15.43
N ILE A 173 3.74 -6.20 15.63
CA ILE A 173 3.17 -4.92 15.17
C ILE A 173 3.89 -3.71 15.75
N ARG A 174 4.29 -3.76 17.03
CA ARG A 174 5.07 -2.68 17.66
C ARG A 174 6.44 -2.49 17.02
N LYS A 175 7.14 -3.58 16.68
CA LYS A 175 8.43 -3.53 15.98
C LYS A 175 8.29 -2.92 14.58
N VAL A 176 7.18 -3.17 13.90
CA VAL A 176 6.90 -2.60 12.56
C VAL A 176 6.03 -1.34 12.59
N SER A 177 5.81 -0.75 13.75
CA SER A 177 5.01 0.47 13.87
C SER A 177 5.75 1.67 13.29
N LYS A 178 5.01 2.69 12.84
CA LYS A 178 5.60 3.95 12.35
C LYS A 178 6.59 4.56 13.34
N ARG A 179 6.25 4.51 14.64
CA ARG A 179 7.09 5.06 15.72
C ARG A 179 8.46 4.37 15.80
N THR A 180 8.49 3.05 15.58
CA THR A 180 9.72 2.26 15.64
C THR A 180 10.48 2.34 14.32
N LEU A 181 9.80 2.15 13.20
CA LEU A 181 10.44 2.04 11.90
C LEU A 181 10.89 3.39 11.31
N LEU A 182 10.23 4.51 11.61
CA LEU A 182 10.61 5.79 11.01
C LEU A 182 12.04 6.24 11.43
N PRO A 183 12.44 6.16 12.72
CA PRO A 183 13.83 6.35 13.11
C PRO A 183 14.78 5.38 12.42
N ILE A 184 14.43 4.09 12.34
CA ILE A 184 15.25 3.05 11.71
C ILE A 184 15.45 3.33 10.22
N ARG A 185 14.38 3.66 9.50
CA ARG A 185 14.44 4.06 8.09
C ARG A 185 15.43 5.21 7.91
N ASN A 186 15.30 6.28 8.68
CA ASN A 186 16.21 7.43 8.59
C ASN A 186 17.67 7.04 8.88
N ASP A 187 17.88 6.17 9.87
CA ASP A 187 19.22 5.72 10.27
C ASP A 187 19.87 4.83 9.18
N ILE A 188 19.10 3.90 8.60
CA ILE A 188 19.51 3.08 7.46
C ILE A 188 19.81 3.97 6.25
N THR A 189 18.92 4.91 5.91
CA THR A 189 19.16 5.87 4.82
C THR A 189 20.45 6.65 5.06
N ASN A 190 20.65 7.19 6.27
CA ASN A 190 21.86 7.93 6.61
C ASN A 190 23.14 7.10 6.52
N ALA A 191 23.07 5.79 6.82
CA ALA A 191 24.19 4.88 6.66
C ALA A 191 24.45 4.49 5.20
N PHE A 192 23.39 4.46 4.37
CA PHE A 192 23.48 4.17 2.94
C PHE A 192 24.07 5.34 2.13
N LEU A 193 23.70 6.58 2.47
CA LEU A 193 24.09 7.78 1.71
C LEU A 193 25.61 7.93 1.48
N PRO A 194 26.50 7.72 2.49
CA PRO A 194 27.94 7.76 2.27
C PRO A 194 28.43 6.74 1.26
N PHE A 195 27.91 5.51 1.30
CA PHE A 195 28.24 4.47 0.33
C PHE A 195 27.80 4.88 -1.08
N TYR A 196 26.55 5.32 -1.22
CA TYR A 196 26.02 5.72 -2.52
C TYR A 196 26.82 6.90 -3.11
N LYS A 197 27.22 7.85 -2.27
CA LYS A 197 28.09 8.95 -2.69
C LYS A 197 29.44 8.47 -3.21
N THR A 198 30.16 7.62 -2.46
CA THR A 198 31.46 7.11 -2.90
C THR A 198 31.34 6.24 -4.15
N PHE A 199 30.23 5.51 -4.29
CA PHE A 199 29.93 4.69 -5.46
C PHE A 199 29.77 5.55 -6.71
N LEU A 200 29.00 6.64 -6.61
CA LEU A 200 28.84 7.60 -7.71
C LEU A 200 30.16 8.31 -8.06
N GLU A 201 30.97 8.69 -7.07
CA GLU A 201 32.30 9.26 -7.28
C GLU A 201 33.20 8.28 -8.05
N ALA A 202 33.25 7.01 -7.65
CA ALA A 202 34.04 5.98 -8.33
C ALA A 202 33.64 5.80 -9.80
N ASN A 203 32.33 5.77 -10.08
CA ASN A 203 31.80 5.63 -11.43
C ASN A 203 32.07 6.87 -12.30
N ASN A 204 31.89 8.07 -11.74
CA ASN A 204 32.10 9.33 -12.46
C ASN A 204 33.58 9.57 -12.79
N ASP A 205 34.47 9.22 -11.87
CA ASP A 205 35.92 9.37 -12.07
C ASP A 205 36.51 8.25 -12.93
N GLY A 206 35.70 7.23 -13.27
CA GLY A 206 36.13 6.09 -14.07
C GLY A 206 37.25 5.29 -13.40
N LEU A 207 37.15 5.11 -12.08
CA LEU A 207 38.13 4.35 -11.30
C LEU A 207 38.19 2.89 -11.78
N ASP A 208 39.39 2.31 -11.73
CA ASP A 208 39.54 0.86 -11.89
C ASP A 208 38.95 0.10 -10.69
N GLU A 209 38.75 -1.20 -10.85
CA GLU A 209 38.08 -2.07 -9.85
C GLU A 209 38.77 -2.03 -8.47
N ASP A 210 40.11 -2.04 -8.42
CA ASP A 210 40.86 -2.02 -7.16
C ASP A 210 40.69 -0.66 -6.47
N SER A 211 40.81 0.44 -7.23
CA SER A 211 40.62 1.81 -6.72
C SER A 211 39.19 2.06 -6.25
N ALA A 212 38.20 1.57 -6.99
CA ALA A 212 36.79 1.64 -6.62
C ALA A 212 36.51 0.83 -5.35
N TYR A 213 37.13 -0.34 -5.21
CA TYR A 213 37.00 -1.15 -4.01
C TYR A 213 37.61 -0.46 -2.79
N GLU A 214 38.82 0.10 -2.90
CA GLU A 214 39.48 0.83 -1.81
C GLU A 214 38.63 2.03 -1.33
N LEU A 215 37.97 2.72 -2.26
CA LEU A 215 37.11 3.87 -1.96
C LEU A 215 35.77 3.45 -1.30
N ASN A 216 35.12 2.41 -1.82
CA ASN A 216 33.75 2.03 -1.43
C ASN A 216 33.69 1.04 -0.26
N SER A 217 34.71 0.21 -0.06
CA SER A 217 34.66 -0.86 0.94
C SER A 217 34.42 -0.34 2.37
N PRO A 218 35.07 0.75 2.86
CA PRO A 218 34.82 1.25 4.20
C PRO A 218 33.35 1.68 4.45
N THR A 219 32.72 2.34 3.48
CA THR A 219 31.33 2.80 3.59
C THR A 219 30.34 1.65 3.41
N ALA A 220 30.61 0.70 2.51
CA ALA A 220 29.83 -0.53 2.36
C ALA A 220 29.82 -1.38 3.64
N MET A 221 30.99 -1.57 4.26
CA MET A 221 31.13 -2.30 5.52
C MET A 221 30.39 -1.62 6.67
N ALA A 222 30.46 -0.29 6.75
CA ALA A 222 29.72 0.48 7.76
C ALA A 222 28.20 0.38 7.56
N PHE A 223 27.73 0.42 6.31
CA PHE A 223 26.34 0.24 5.97
C PHE A 223 25.85 -1.17 6.36
N PHE A 224 26.57 -2.22 5.96
CA PHE A 224 26.19 -3.59 6.32
C PHE A 224 26.16 -3.80 7.85
N ALA A 225 27.19 -3.34 8.55
CA ALA A 225 27.23 -3.41 10.02
C ALA A 225 26.00 -2.73 10.65
N LYS A 226 25.52 -1.63 10.04
CA LYS A 226 24.31 -0.94 10.47
C LYS A 226 23.05 -1.79 10.24
N LEU A 227 22.90 -2.40 9.06
CA LEU A 227 21.77 -3.31 8.75
C LEU A 227 21.68 -4.47 9.75
N MET A 228 22.83 -4.99 10.19
CA MET A 228 22.89 -6.07 11.18
C MET A 228 22.39 -5.66 12.57
N THR A 229 22.23 -4.37 12.86
CA THR A 229 21.63 -3.90 14.13
C THR A 229 20.10 -3.97 14.16
N TYR A 230 19.44 -4.17 13.02
CA TYR A 230 17.97 -4.15 12.87
C TYR A 230 17.38 -5.50 12.44
N GLN A 231 18.09 -6.61 12.71
CA GLN A 231 17.63 -7.95 12.30
C GLN A 231 16.27 -8.31 12.92
N ASP A 232 16.01 -7.85 14.14
CA ASP A 232 14.75 -8.07 14.84
C ASP A 232 13.55 -7.40 14.14
N GLU A 233 13.73 -6.18 13.65
CA GLU A 233 12.71 -5.43 12.91
C GLU A 233 12.56 -5.97 11.48
N ILE A 234 13.65 -6.38 10.85
CA ILE A 234 13.62 -7.06 9.54
C ILE A 234 12.85 -8.37 9.65
N GLN A 235 13.08 -9.16 10.71
CA GLN A 235 12.32 -10.36 10.97
C GLN A 235 10.84 -10.04 11.25
N ALA A 236 10.54 -8.98 12.00
CA ALA A 236 9.16 -8.57 12.24
C ALA A 236 8.44 -8.11 10.96
N MET A 237 9.13 -7.46 10.02
CA MET A 237 8.58 -7.15 8.68
C MET A 237 8.27 -8.42 7.90
N ARG A 238 9.15 -9.43 8.00
CA ARG A 238 8.88 -10.74 7.41
C ARG A 238 7.66 -11.41 8.04
N ASP A 239 7.57 -11.45 9.35
CA ASP A 239 6.45 -12.05 10.07
C ASP A 239 5.12 -11.35 9.72
N LEU A 240 5.13 -10.02 9.57
CA LEU A 240 3.99 -9.25 9.07
C LEU A 240 3.58 -9.70 7.66
N LEU A 241 4.52 -9.79 6.72
CA LEU A 241 4.22 -10.15 5.32
C LEU A 241 3.92 -11.65 5.13
N GLU A 242 4.30 -12.49 6.09
CA GLU A 242 4.01 -13.93 6.10
C GLU A 242 2.65 -14.26 6.75
N CYS A 243 1.99 -13.29 7.39
CA CYS A 243 0.70 -13.51 8.04
C CYS A 243 -0.39 -13.99 7.06
N ARG A 244 -1.40 -14.70 7.57
CA ARG A 244 -2.48 -15.26 6.74
C ARG A 244 -3.29 -14.19 6.03
N TRP A 245 -3.31 -12.96 6.54
CA TRP A 245 -3.94 -11.85 5.82
C TRP A 245 -3.23 -11.60 4.48
N CYS A 246 -1.90 -11.52 4.46
CA CYS A 246 -1.10 -11.35 3.25
C CYS A 246 -1.12 -12.57 2.29
N SER A 247 -1.71 -13.70 2.70
CA SER A 247 -1.82 -14.90 1.86
C SER A 247 -3.17 -15.06 1.17
N ARG A 248 -4.13 -14.15 1.38
CA ARG A 248 -5.50 -14.27 0.86
C ARG A 248 -5.73 -13.33 -0.33
N VAL A 249 -6.42 -13.80 -1.36
CA VAL A 249 -6.66 -12.98 -2.58
C VAL A 249 -7.53 -11.76 -2.30
N TRP A 250 -8.56 -11.90 -1.45
CA TRP A 250 -9.51 -10.81 -1.14
C TRP A 250 -8.86 -9.57 -0.53
N THR A 251 -7.74 -9.74 0.17
CA THR A 251 -7.10 -8.62 0.86
C THR A 251 -6.36 -7.69 -0.07
N LEU A 252 -6.19 -8.05 -1.35
CA LEU A 252 -5.58 -7.18 -2.35
C LEU A 252 -6.39 -5.88 -2.51
N GLN A 253 -7.71 -5.97 -2.64
CA GLN A 253 -8.57 -4.78 -2.71
C GLN A 253 -8.55 -3.98 -1.41
N GLU A 254 -8.42 -4.65 -0.26
CA GLU A 254 -8.34 -4.03 1.07
C GLU A 254 -7.00 -3.31 1.31
N LEU A 255 -5.95 -3.75 0.62
CA LEU A 255 -4.61 -3.18 0.70
C LEU A 255 -4.44 -1.99 -0.26
N VAL A 256 -4.99 -2.11 -1.48
CA VAL A 256 -4.67 -1.24 -2.61
C VAL A 256 -5.65 -0.08 -2.78
N LEU A 257 -6.95 -0.30 -2.55
CA LEU A 257 -8.00 0.70 -2.85
C LEU A 257 -8.20 1.78 -1.78
N PRO A 258 -8.05 1.51 -0.46
CA PRO A 258 -8.23 2.52 0.57
C PRO A 258 -7.21 3.65 0.46
N THR A 259 -7.63 4.86 0.85
CA THR A 259 -6.68 5.98 1.01
C THR A 259 -5.64 5.71 2.09
N ARG A 260 -6.03 5.02 3.15
CA ARG A 260 -5.15 4.70 4.27
C ARG A 260 -5.42 3.28 4.72
N LEU A 261 -4.35 2.50 4.87
CA LEU A 261 -4.38 1.21 5.53
C LEU A 261 -3.76 1.34 6.93
N ALA A 262 -4.46 0.87 7.95
CA ALA A 262 -3.97 0.76 9.32
C ALA A 262 -3.95 -0.71 9.73
N ILE A 263 -2.75 -1.26 9.98
CA ILE A 263 -2.60 -2.68 10.30
C ILE A 263 -2.43 -2.85 11.80
N LEU A 264 -3.28 -3.69 12.39
CA LEU A 264 -3.38 -3.92 13.84
C LEU A 264 -3.24 -5.41 14.12
N SER A 265 -2.75 -5.75 15.32
CA SER A 265 -2.82 -7.14 15.79
C SER A 265 -4.28 -7.52 16.07
N GLU A 266 -4.65 -8.75 15.74
CA GLU A 266 -5.94 -9.31 16.18
C GLU A 266 -6.01 -9.55 17.70
N GLN A 267 -4.88 -9.53 18.41
CA GLN A 267 -4.76 -9.81 19.85
C GLN A 267 -4.86 -8.53 20.71
N TYR A 268 -5.51 -7.50 20.20
CA TYR A 268 -5.59 -6.19 20.84
C TYR A 268 -6.59 -6.19 22.02
N HIS A 269 -6.29 -5.45 23.08
CA HIS A 269 -7.15 -5.29 24.26
C HIS A 269 -7.20 -3.82 24.74
N ASP A 270 -8.21 -3.47 25.54
CA ASP A 270 -8.62 -2.09 25.91
C ASP A 270 -7.53 -1.18 26.54
N ASP A 271 -6.44 -1.73 27.06
CA ASP A 271 -5.40 -0.97 27.78
C ASP A 271 -4.29 -0.39 26.87
N ILE A 272 -4.43 -0.53 25.55
CA ILE A 272 -3.33 -0.29 24.62
C ILE A 272 -3.68 0.87 23.66
N ASP A 273 -2.71 1.73 23.37
CA ASP A 273 -2.85 2.90 22.49
C ASP A 273 -2.94 2.52 21.00
N ILE A 274 -4.19 2.43 20.47
CA ILE A 274 -4.46 1.93 19.11
C ILE A 274 -3.81 2.81 18.06
N ASP A 275 -3.63 4.10 18.32
CA ASP A 275 -3.02 5.02 17.36
C ASP A 275 -1.51 4.79 17.22
N GLN A 276 -0.84 4.35 18.30
CA GLN A 276 0.62 4.17 18.33
C GLN A 276 1.04 2.76 17.90
N ASP A 277 0.20 1.76 18.15
CA ASP A 277 0.50 0.35 17.89
C ASP A 277 -0.10 -0.13 16.54
N GLN A 278 0.09 0.68 15.48
CA GLN A 278 -0.27 0.34 14.09
C GLN A 278 0.98 0.17 13.24
N ALA A 279 1.03 -0.90 12.44
CA ALA A 279 2.05 -1.04 11.42
C ALA A 279 1.76 -0.06 10.27
N ASP A 280 2.81 0.59 9.78
CA ASP A 280 2.74 1.53 8.67
C ASP A 280 3.38 0.89 7.44
N PHE A 281 2.53 0.48 6.50
CA PHE A 281 2.95 -0.29 5.34
C PHE A 281 3.84 0.53 4.39
N GLU A 282 3.68 1.86 4.35
CA GLU A 282 4.54 2.75 3.56
C GLU A 282 5.96 2.74 4.11
N VAL A 283 6.12 2.83 5.44
CA VAL A 283 7.46 2.80 6.06
C VAL A 283 8.12 1.43 5.90
N VAL A 284 7.35 0.34 5.98
CA VAL A 284 7.85 -1.01 5.67
C VAL A 284 8.35 -1.08 4.23
N SER A 285 7.56 -0.56 3.28
CA SER A 285 7.92 -0.49 1.86
C SER A 285 9.21 0.33 1.64
N ASP A 286 9.32 1.51 2.26
CA ASP A 286 10.52 2.36 2.17
C ASP A 286 11.78 1.61 2.61
N ILE A 287 11.71 0.91 3.75
CA ILE A 287 12.87 0.17 4.28
C ILE A 287 13.23 -0.97 3.34
N ILE A 288 12.26 -1.78 2.89
CA ILE A 288 12.51 -2.89 1.96
C ILE A 288 13.18 -2.39 0.68
N SER A 289 12.75 -1.25 0.11
CA SER A 289 13.37 -0.65 -1.08
C SER A 289 14.84 -0.27 -0.86
N ILE A 290 15.20 0.23 0.34
CA ILE A 290 16.61 0.52 0.67
C ILE A 290 17.41 -0.77 0.84
N LEU A 291 16.82 -1.80 1.46
CA LEU A 291 17.49 -3.09 1.65
C LEU A 291 17.81 -3.80 0.33
N GLN A 292 17.01 -3.58 -0.72
CA GLN A 292 17.17 -4.18 -2.05
C GLN A 292 18.39 -3.66 -2.83
N GLN A 293 19.06 -2.60 -2.37
CA GLN A 293 20.25 -2.06 -3.04
C GLN A 293 21.38 -3.09 -2.94
N ASP A 294 21.76 -3.72 -4.06
CA ASP A 294 22.74 -4.80 -4.12
C ASP A 294 24.15 -4.31 -4.47
N GLU A 295 24.30 -3.04 -4.85
CA GLU A 295 25.57 -2.47 -5.32
C GLU A 295 26.67 -2.50 -4.25
N PHE A 296 26.30 -2.42 -2.96
CA PHE A 296 27.28 -2.46 -1.87
C PHE A 296 27.88 -3.84 -1.64
N GLU A 297 27.22 -4.91 -2.09
CA GLU A 297 27.65 -6.30 -1.91
C GLU A 297 29.06 -6.52 -2.48
N ALA A 298 29.33 -5.96 -3.66
CA ALA A 298 30.61 -6.09 -4.37
C ALA A 298 31.81 -5.48 -3.61
N TYR A 299 31.55 -4.68 -2.58
CA TYR A 299 32.56 -3.94 -1.82
C TYR A 299 32.75 -4.45 -0.38
N LEU A 300 32.08 -5.56 -0.02
CA LEU A 300 32.28 -6.24 1.25
C LEU A 300 33.54 -7.10 1.22
N ASP A 301 34.22 -7.22 2.36
CA ASP A 301 35.30 -8.20 2.50
C ASP A 301 34.75 -9.64 2.43
N GLY A 302 35.58 -10.61 2.05
CA GLY A 302 35.14 -12.01 1.84
C GLY A 302 34.30 -12.59 2.99
N PRO A 303 34.75 -12.53 4.26
CA PRO A 303 33.96 -13.03 5.39
C PRO A 303 32.60 -12.32 5.56
N THR A 304 32.54 -11.01 5.34
CA THR A 304 31.32 -10.22 5.48
C THR A 304 30.37 -10.43 4.31
N HIS A 305 30.92 -10.57 3.11
CA HIS A 305 30.20 -10.95 1.90
C HIS A 305 29.52 -12.32 2.06
N ASP A 306 30.25 -13.31 2.56
CA ASP A 306 29.70 -14.64 2.87
C ASP A 306 28.55 -14.54 3.88
N GLN A 307 28.70 -13.73 4.93
CA GLN A 307 27.64 -13.50 5.92
C GLN A 307 26.41 -12.81 5.31
N TYR A 308 26.62 -11.80 4.47
CA TYR A 308 25.53 -11.13 3.75
C TYR A 308 24.74 -12.12 2.90
N LEU A 309 25.44 -12.95 2.11
CA LEU A 309 24.81 -13.95 1.24
C LEU A 309 24.07 -15.05 2.00
N GLU A 310 24.59 -15.49 3.14
CA GLU A 310 23.97 -16.55 3.94
C GLU A 310 22.74 -16.06 4.71
N VAL A 311 22.82 -14.87 5.31
CA VAL A 311 21.82 -14.41 6.28
C VAL A 311 20.89 -13.35 5.70
N HIS A 312 21.43 -12.33 5.04
CA HIS A 312 20.70 -11.10 4.73
C HIS A 312 20.08 -11.11 3.32
N ALA A 313 20.85 -11.48 2.30
CA ALA A 313 20.36 -11.51 0.91
C ALA A 313 19.09 -12.36 0.73
N PRO A 314 18.95 -13.56 1.34
CA PRO A 314 17.75 -14.37 1.18
C PRO A 314 16.50 -13.72 1.77
N ILE A 315 16.60 -13.08 2.95
CA ILE A 315 15.45 -12.42 3.59
C ILE A 315 15.05 -11.15 2.84
N VAL A 316 16.02 -10.33 2.39
CA VAL A 316 15.74 -9.13 1.59
C VAL A 316 15.07 -9.50 0.27
N LYS A 317 15.60 -10.48 -0.45
CA LYS A 317 15.01 -10.97 -1.69
C LYS A 317 13.59 -11.48 -1.48
N TRP A 318 13.36 -12.22 -0.39
CA TRP A 318 12.01 -12.68 -0.04
C TRP A 318 11.08 -11.52 0.28
N LEU A 319 11.52 -10.54 1.08
CA LEU A 319 10.73 -9.35 1.44
C LEU A 319 10.34 -8.55 0.20
N ALA A 320 11.29 -8.33 -0.71
CA ALA A 320 11.08 -7.68 -2.01
C ALA A 320 9.97 -8.36 -2.81
N GLN A 321 10.15 -9.65 -3.11
CA GLN A 321 9.18 -10.44 -3.86
C GLN A 321 7.81 -10.46 -3.19
N LYS A 322 7.77 -10.53 -1.86
CA LYS A 322 6.52 -10.54 -1.11
C LYS A 322 5.83 -9.19 -1.16
N LEU A 323 6.57 -8.09 -1.04
CA LEU A 323 6.06 -6.72 -1.14
C LEU A 323 5.47 -6.44 -2.54
N ASP A 324 6.18 -6.84 -3.60
CA ASP A 324 5.72 -6.70 -4.99
C ASP A 324 4.40 -7.46 -5.21
N SER A 325 4.28 -8.66 -4.64
CA SER A 325 3.04 -9.46 -4.66
C SER A 325 1.87 -8.85 -3.85
N CYS A 326 2.13 -7.78 -3.10
CA CYS A 326 1.16 -7.08 -2.25
C CYS A 326 0.76 -5.71 -2.81
N LEU A 327 1.69 -4.93 -3.38
CA LEU A 327 1.49 -3.49 -3.63
C LEU A 327 1.39 -3.03 -5.08
N GLU A 328 1.74 -3.87 -6.07
CA GLU A 328 1.63 -3.41 -7.46
C GLU A 328 0.16 -3.13 -7.80
N GLY A 329 -0.11 -1.89 -8.19
CA GLY A 329 -1.46 -1.39 -8.49
C GLY A 329 -2.02 -0.34 -7.55
N SER A 330 -1.33 0.08 -6.48
CA SER A 330 -1.80 1.20 -5.62
C SER A 330 -2.12 2.47 -6.41
N MET A 331 -1.44 2.66 -7.54
CA MET A 331 -1.62 3.81 -8.42
C MET A 331 -2.69 3.63 -9.50
N ILE A 332 -3.34 2.46 -9.65
CA ILE A 332 -4.45 2.32 -10.61
C ILE A 332 -5.60 3.30 -10.31
N CYS A 333 -5.67 3.69 -9.04
CA CYS A 333 -6.61 4.63 -8.48
C CYS A 333 -6.21 6.09 -8.76
N ASN A 334 -5.02 6.34 -9.29
CA ASN A 334 -4.52 7.67 -9.55
C ASN A 334 -5.16 8.29 -10.80
N GLU A 335 -6.10 9.21 -10.56
CA GLU A 335 -6.86 9.88 -11.62
C GLU A 335 -6.03 10.89 -12.42
N GLU A 336 -4.86 11.29 -11.93
CA GLU A 336 -3.94 12.17 -12.68
C GLU A 336 -3.19 11.43 -13.79
N LEU A 337 -3.22 10.10 -13.77
CA LEU A 337 -2.64 9.29 -14.83
C LEU A 337 -3.42 9.45 -16.14
N SER A 338 -2.68 9.52 -17.24
CA SER A 338 -3.28 9.36 -18.56
C SER A 338 -3.90 7.96 -18.71
N ILE A 339 -4.63 7.75 -19.80
CA ILE A 339 -5.14 6.41 -20.14
C ILE A 339 -3.96 5.43 -20.31
N VAL A 340 -2.85 5.90 -20.89
CA VAL A 340 -1.62 5.12 -21.06
C VAL A 340 -1.02 4.76 -19.71
N GLY A 341 -0.91 5.73 -18.79
CA GLY A 341 -0.47 5.48 -17.41
C GLY A 341 -1.34 4.44 -16.70
N ARG A 342 -2.67 4.53 -16.82
CA ARG A 342 -3.58 3.52 -16.25
C ARG A 342 -3.42 2.14 -16.88
N LEU A 343 -3.23 2.04 -18.20
CA LEU A 343 -2.95 0.76 -18.86
C LEU A 343 -1.63 0.16 -18.38
N TYR A 344 -0.62 0.99 -18.12
CA TYR A 344 0.64 0.56 -17.51
C TYR A 344 0.41 0.02 -16.09
N GLU A 345 -0.32 0.74 -15.24
CA GLU A 345 -0.64 0.24 -13.89
C GLU A 345 -1.44 -1.07 -13.91
N ILE A 346 -2.35 -1.25 -14.88
CA ILE A 346 -3.02 -2.54 -15.09
C ILE A 346 -1.99 -3.62 -15.47
N SER A 347 -1.04 -3.32 -16.36
CA SER A 347 0.05 -4.24 -16.70
C SER A 347 0.80 -4.71 -15.46
N GLU A 348 1.20 -3.77 -14.60
CA GLU A 348 1.91 -4.08 -13.34
C GLU A 348 1.06 -4.95 -12.42
N ILE A 349 -0.24 -4.66 -12.25
CA ILE A 349 -1.14 -5.54 -11.47
C ILE A 349 -1.08 -6.99 -11.97
N PHE A 350 -1.14 -7.21 -13.29
CA PHE A 350 -1.07 -8.58 -13.82
C PHE A 350 0.31 -9.23 -13.64
N VAL A 351 1.40 -8.45 -13.63
CA VAL A 351 2.75 -8.94 -13.29
C VAL A 351 2.79 -9.40 -11.83
N SER A 352 2.30 -8.60 -10.89
CA SER A 352 2.21 -9.01 -9.48
C SER A 352 1.29 -10.21 -9.25
N LEU A 353 0.12 -10.25 -9.89
CA LEU A 353 -0.77 -11.42 -9.82
C LEU A 353 -0.07 -12.68 -10.35
N ALA A 354 0.68 -12.58 -11.45
CA ALA A 354 1.46 -13.68 -12.01
C ALA A 354 2.56 -14.20 -11.06
N GLY A 355 3.07 -13.37 -10.14
CA GLY A 355 4.02 -13.77 -9.10
C GLY A 355 3.38 -14.13 -7.75
N SER A 356 2.06 -13.98 -7.60
CA SER A 356 1.41 -14.04 -6.30
C SER A 356 1.12 -15.46 -5.81
N SER A 357 1.57 -15.76 -4.59
CA SER A 357 1.29 -17.01 -3.87
C SER A 357 -0.05 -16.99 -3.10
N ARG A 358 -0.86 -15.94 -3.28
CA ARG A 358 -2.14 -15.81 -2.58
C ARG A 358 -3.10 -16.93 -2.96
N THR A 359 -3.95 -17.31 -2.00
CA THR A 359 -4.90 -18.42 -2.12
C THR A 359 -6.30 -17.97 -1.69
N CYS A 360 -7.30 -18.82 -1.95
CA CYS A 360 -8.66 -18.65 -1.45
C CYS A 360 -9.29 -20.01 -1.12
N LEU A 361 -10.38 -19.98 -0.34
CA LEU A 361 -11.17 -21.17 -0.01
C LEU A 361 -12.25 -21.46 -1.07
N ASP A 362 -12.84 -20.41 -1.64
CA ASP A 362 -13.77 -20.51 -2.76
C ASP A 362 -13.03 -20.13 -4.04
N PRO A 363 -12.91 -21.04 -5.04
CA PRO A 363 -12.25 -20.74 -6.30
C PRO A 363 -12.80 -19.54 -7.07
N LEU A 364 -14.06 -19.15 -6.83
CA LEU A 364 -14.66 -17.96 -7.43
C LEU A 364 -13.93 -16.67 -7.00
N ASP A 365 -13.31 -16.70 -5.83
CA ASP A 365 -12.61 -15.56 -5.22
C ASP A 365 -11.34 -15.18 -5.95
N TYR A 366 -10.75 -16.08 -6.75
CA TYR A 366 -9.64 -15.70 -7.63
C TYR A 366 -10.04 -14.55 -8.57
N VAL A 367 -11.31 -14.52 -9.01
CA VAL A 367 -11.86 -13.44 -9.83
C VAL A 367 -12.41 -12.32 -8.95
N TYR A 368 -13.31 -12.63 -8.02
CA TYR A 368 -13.98 -11.60 -7.22
C TYR A 368 -13.03 -10.80 -6.34
N GLY A 369 -11.92 -11.42 -5.91
CA GLY A 369 -10.87 -10.80 -5.11
C GLY A 369 -10.08 -9.70 -5.84
N ILE A 370 -10.21 -9.55 -7.16
CA ILE A 370 -9.52 -8.51 -7.93
C ILE A 370 -10.43 -7.59 -8.75
N LEU A 371 -11.75 -7.85 -8.82
CA LEU A 371 -12.66 -7.09 -9.69
C LEU A 371 -12.67 -5.59 -9.41
N GLY A 372 -12.62 -5.18 -8.14
CA GLY A 372 -12.61 -3.77 -7.77
C GLY A 372 -11.31 -3.04 -8.11
N LEU A 373 -10.18 -3.77 -8.21
CA LEU A 373 -8.90 -3.23 -8.71
C LEU A 373 -9.02 -2.83 -10.17
N LEU A 374 -9.72 -3.64 -10.96
CA LEU A 374 -9.86 -3.47 -12.41
C LEU A 374 -11.08 -2.63 -12.81
N ASP A 375 -11.89 -2.17 -11.84
CA ASP A 375 -13.18 -1.52 -12.07
C ASP A 375 -14.12 -2.35 -12.98
N ILE A 376 -14.07 -3.67 -12.85
CA ILE A 376 -14.89 -4.61 -13.62
C ILE A 376 -16.08 -5.07 -12.78
N HIS A 377 -17.26 -5.03 -13.39
CA HIS A 377 -18.50 -5.39 -12.73
C HIS A 377 -19.05 -6.73 -13.23
N ILE A 378 -19.08 -7.73 -12.35
CA ILE A 378 -19.66 -9.06 -12.62
C ILE A 378 -20.55 -9.47 -11.44
N PRO A 379 -21.84 -9.76 -11.66
CA PRO A 379 -22.72 -10.27 -10.62
C PRO A 379 -22.23 -11.60 -10.03
N ARG A 380 -22.69 -11.93 -8.81
CA ARG A 380 -22.37 -13.21 -8.18
C ARG A 380 -22.93 -14.37 -9.01
N THR A 381 -22.13 -15.42 -9.21
CA THR A 381 -22.55 -16.68 -9.84
C THR A 381 -21.93 -17.86 -9.12
N ASP A 382 -22.64 -18.99 -9.08
CA ASP A 382 -22.18 -20.21 -8.42
C ASP A 382 -21.35 -21.11 -9.35
N ASN A 383 -21.11 -20.68 -10.60
CA ASN A 383 -20.43 -21.48 -11.61
C ASN A 383 -19.09 -20.84 -12.02
N ALA A 384 -17.99 -21.48 -11.60
CA ALA A 384 -16.64 -20.99 -11.82
C ALA A 384 -16.26 -20.85 -13.31
N ASP A 385 -16.64 -21.81 -14.15
CA ASP A 385 -16.38 -21.75 -15.60
C ASP A 385 -17.11 -20.56 -16.26
N THR A 386 -18.34 -20.29 -15.83
CA THR A 386 -19.15 -19.17 -16.32
C THR A 386 -18.58 -17.84 -15.86
N LEU A 387 -18.18 -17.76 -14.58
CA LEU A 387 -17.52 -16.58 -14.02
C LEU A 387 -16.24 -16.25 -14.79
N TRP A 388 -15.36 -17.24 -14.97
CA TRP A 388 -14.08 -17.05 -15.63
C TRP A 388 -14.22 -16.56 -17.08
N ARG A 389 -15.10 -17.18 -17.87
CA ARG A 389 -15.37 -16.73 -19.25
C ARG A 389 -15.96 -15.32 -19.30
N THR A 390 -16.86 -15.02 -18.37
CA THR A 390 -17.45 -13.68 -18.26
C THR A 390 -16.37 -12.65 -17.92
N PHE A 391 -15.46 -12.99 -16.99
CA PHE A 391 -14.32 -12.16 -16.64
C PHE A 391 -13.41 -11.89 -17.83
N LEU A 392 -12.97 -12.92 -18.57
CA LEU A 392 -12.13 -12.74 -19.75
C LEU A 392 -12.78 -11.84 -20.81
N SER A 393 -14.08 -12.02 -21.06
CA SER A 393 -14.84 -11.17 -21.99
C SER A 393 -14.87 -9.72 -21.50
N LYS A 394 -15.22 -9.49 -20.23
CA LYS A 394 -15.31 -8.15 -19.65
C LYS A 394 -13.96 -7.44 -19.59
N LEU A 395 -12.90 -8.16 -19.23
CA LEU A 395 -11.53 -7.65 -19.24
C LEU A 395 -11.12 -7.22 -20.65
N LYS A 396 -11.37 -8.06 -21.66
CA LYS A 396 -11.07 -7.73 -23.06
C LYS A 396 -11.82 -6.48 -23.52
N ASP A 397 -13.12 -6.41 -23.25
CA ASP A 397 -13.95 -5.26 -23.64
C ASP A 397 -13.45 -3.98 -22.96
N HIS A 398 -13.15 -4.05 -21.66
CA HIS A 398 -12.64 -2.93 -20.88
C HIS A 398 -11.29 -2.41 -21.42
N LEU A 399 -10.31 -3.30 -21.61
CA LEU A 399 -9.00 -2.93 -22.15
C LEU A 399 -9.08 -2.40 -23.59
N THR A 400 -9.95 -2.99 -24.43
CA THR A 400 -10.18 -2.50 -25.80
C THR A 400 -10.74 -1.08 -25.78
N GLN A 401 -11.70 -0.81 -24.89
CA GLN A 401 -12.26 0.52 -24.73
C GLN A 401 -11.20 1.53 -24.30
N MET A 402 -10.38 1.19 -23.29
CA MET A 402 -9.28 2.06 -22.83
C MET A 402 -8.28 2.35 -23.96
N VAL A 403 -7.83 1.35 -24.70
CA VAL A 403 -6.90 1.56 -25.84
C VAL A 403 -7.52 2.47 -26.90
N ASN A 404 -8.81 2.28 -27.23
CA ASN A 404 -9.51 3.13 -28.19
C ASN A 404 -9.72 4.58 -27.70
N ASP A 405 -9.71 4.80 -26.38
CA ASP A 405 -9.89 6.11 -25.77
C ASP A 405 -8.59 6.94 -25.70
N ILE A 406 -7.43 6.36 -26.07
CA ILE A 406 -6.16 7.09 -26.23
C ILE A 406 -6.34 8.12 -27.36
N LYS A 407 -6.13 9.41 -27.05
CA LYS A 407 -6.37 10.52 -27.99
C LYS A 407 -5.11 11.08 -28.60
N GLU A 408 -3.97 10.72 -28.04
CA GLU A 408 -2.66 11.22 -28.41
C GLU A 408 -2.22 10.59 -29.74
N ASP A 409 -2.09 11.42 -30.78
CA ASP A 409 -1.56 11.00 -32.07
C ASP A 409 -0.17 10.35 -31.89
N ASP A 410 0.08 9.25 -32.61
CA ASP A 410 1.31 8.44 -32.58
C ASP A 410 1.64 7.78 -31.23
N VAL A 411 0.65 7.56 -30.37
CA VAL A 411 0.79 6.71 -29.18
C VAL A 411 0.05 5.41 -29.41
N ASN A 412 0.77 4.30 -29.45
CA ASN A 412 0.22 2.97 -29.64
C ASN A 412 0.48 2.12 -28.41
N VAL A 413 -0.62 1.61 -27.83
CA VAL A 413 -0.61 0.56 -26.83
C VAL A 413 -1.43 -0.59 -27.40
N SER A 414 -0.88 -1.80 -27.33
CA SER A 414 -1.64 -3.01 -27.66
C SER A 414 -1.56 -4.00 -26.51
N PHE A 415 -2.52 -4.92 -26.46
CA PHE A 415 -2.53 -5.98 -25.47
C PHE A 415 -2.97 -7.29 -26.11
N THR A 416 -2.49 -8.39 -25.55
CA THR A 416 -2.86 -9.75 -25.96
C THR A 416 -3.31 -10.53 -24.74
N LEU A 417 -4.49 -11.15 -24.84
CA LEU A 417 -4.96 -12.16 -23.90
C LEU A 417 -4.51 -13.54 -24.38
N SER A 418 -3.99 -14.37 -23.48
CA SER A 418 -3.53 -15.71 -23.82
C SER A 418 -4.64 -16.57 -24.40
N GLU A 419 -4.34 -17.30 -25.48
CA GLU A 419 -5.28 -18.24 -26.09
C GLU A 419 -5.64 -19.40 -25.13
N SER A 420 -4.68 -19.81 -24.28
CA SER A 420 -4.91 -20.87 -23.29
C SER A 420 -5.71 -20.39 -22.07
N ALA A 421 -6.02 -19.10 -21.96
CA ALA A 421 -6.79 -18.56 -20.85
C ALA A 421 -8.18 -19.22 -20.74
N CYS A 422 -8.78 -19.61 -21.87
CA CYS A 422 -10.10 -20.26 -21.89
C CYS A 422 -10.09 -21.67 -21.27
N ASP A 423 -8.93 -22.30 -21.15
CA ASP A 423 -8.75 -23.66 -20.64
C ASP A 423 -8.54 -23.71 -19.12
N ILE A 424 -8.27 -22.55 -18.49
CA ILE A 424 -8.03 -22.44 -17.06
C ILE A 424 -9.29 -22.86 -16.29
N LYS A 425 -9.08 -23.70 -15.26
CA LYS A 425 -10.11 -24.17 -14.33
C LYS A 425 -9.84 -23.60 -12.95
N LEU A 426 -10.59 -22.58 -12.55
CA LEU A 426 -10.42 -21.92 -11.25
C LEU A 426 -10.40 -22.93 -10.09
N ALA A 427 -11.26 -23.94 -10.13
CA ALA A 427 -11.38 -24.95 -9.08
C ALA A 427 -10.16 -25.88 -8.93
N HIS A 428 -9.23 -25.87 -9.88
CA HIS A 428 -8.00 -26.68 -9.82
C HIS A 428 -6.75 -25.86 -9.49
N ALA A 429 -6.86 -24.53 -9.45
CA ALA A 429 -5.73 -23.70 -9.14
C ALA A 429 -5.42 -23.72 -7.65
N GLU A 430 -4.13 -23.79 -7.32
CA GLU A 430 -3.65 -23.76 -5.94
C GLU A 430 -3.50 -22.32 -5.44
N ASN A 431 -3.20 -21.38 -6.33
CA ASN A 431 -2.91 -19.98 -6.00
C ASN A 431 -3.18 -19.04 -7.19
N VAL A 432 -3.06 -17.73 -6.94
CA VAL A 432 -3.29 -16.67 -7.92
C VAL A 432 -2.33 -16.77 -9.12
N SER A 433 -1.05 -17.11 -8.93
CA SER A 433 -0.10 -17.20 -10.04
C SER A 433 -0.50 -18.21 -11.10
N GLU A 434 -1.07 -19.37 -10.72
CA GLU A 434 -1.56 -20.37 -11.69
C GLU A 434 -2.70 -19.89 -12.58
N ILE A 435 -3.43 -18.85 -12.15
CA ILE A 435 -4.54 -18.25 -12.91
C ILE A 435 -4.06 -17.12 -13.82
N TYR A 436 -3.16 -16.27 -13.29
CA TYR A 436 -2.83 -14.99 -13.91
C TYR A 436 -1.48 -14.98 -14.63
N ASN A 437 -0.61 -15.97 -14.38
CA ASN A 437 0.68 -16.06 -15.04
C ASN A 437 0.53 -16.24 -16.56
N GLY A 438 1.09 -15.28 -17.31
CA GLY A 438 1.00 -15.24 -18.77
C GLY A 438 -0.40 -14.98 -19.31
N LEU A 439 -1.36 -14.54 -18.48
CA LEU A 439 -2.74 -14.29 -18.92
C LEU A 439 -2.83 -13.11 -19.88
N LEU A 440 -2.09 -12.04 -19.59
CA LEU A 440 -2.17 -10.75 -20.28
C LEU A 440 -0.76 -10.23 -20.53
N SER A 441 -0.51 -9.73 -21.75
CA SER A 441 0.72 -9.05 -22.11
C SER A 441 0.42 -7.72 -22.77
N PHE A 442 1.16 -6.68 -22.42
CA PHE A 442 1.06 -5.36 -23.05
C PHE A 442 2.29 -5.04 -23.90
N GLU A 443 2.07 -4.33 -24.99
CA GLU A 443 3.13 -3.72 -25.79
C GLU A 443 2.91 -2.21 -25.84
N PHE A 444 3.84 -1.47 -25.23
CA PHE A 444 3.89 -0.02 -25.27
C PHE A 444 4.95 0.41 -26.29
N ASP A 445 4.57 1.27 -27.25
CA ASP A 445 5.56 1.87 -28.14
C ASP A 445 6.50 2.83 -27.38
N GLN A 446 7.54 3.32 -28.06
CA GLN A 446 8.55 4.22 -27.48
C GLN A 446 7.92 5.48 -26.86
N ARG A 447 6.87 6.03 -27.47
CA ARG A 447 6.24 7.27 -27.01
C ARG A 447 5.35 7.01 -25.81
N ALA A 448 4.59 5.91 -25.81
CA ALA A 448 3.82 5.46 -24.67
C ALA A 448 4.72 5.23 -23.45
N LYS A 449 5.88 4.56 -23.64
CA LYS A 449 6.88 4.38 -22.57
C LYS A 449 7.40 5.71 -22.03
N ALA A 450 7.76 6.66 -22.91
CA ALA A 450 8.21 7.98 -22.49
C ALA A 450 7.13 8.76 -21.70
N MET A 451 5.85 8.58 -22.05
CA MET A 451 4.73 9.16 -21.28
C MET A 451 4.63 8.55 -19.88
N VAL A 452 4.68 7.22 -19.78
CA VAL A 452 4.65 6.51 -18.50
C VAL A 452 5.82 6.96 -17.61
N LEU A 453 7.04 7.00 -18.16
CA LEU A 453 8.23 7.45 -17.43
C LEU A 453 8.06 8.86 -16.88
N LYS A 454 7.58 9.79 -17.72
CA LYS A 454 7.32 11.18 -17.31
C LYS A 454 6.22 11.30 -16.24
N GLU A 455 5.23 10.41 -16.24
CA GLU A 455 4.20 10.36 -15.20
C GLU A 455 4.74 9.74 -13.90
N GLY A 456 5.60 8.72 -14.00
CA GLY A 456 6.33 8.14 -12.88
C GLY A 456 7.16 9.19 -12.12
N GLU A 457 7.93 10.00 -12.85
CA GLU A 457 8.71 11.11 -12.27
C GLU A 457 7.85 12.09 -11.45
N LYS A 458 6.63 12.42 -11.94
CA LYS A 458 5.72 13.33 -11.25
C LYS A 458 5.12 12.75 -9.99
N THR A 459 4.82 11.45 -10.01
CA THR A 459 4.18 10.76 -8.89
C THR A 459 5.17 10.46 -7.76
N GLY A 460 6.46 10.82 -7.91
CA GLY A 460 7.47 10.57 -6.89
C GLY A 460 7.84 9.09 -6.77
N ARG A 461 7.34 8.22 -7.67
CA ARG A 461 8.12 7.08 -8.13
C ARG A 461 9.33 7.68 -8.85
N MET A 462 10.35 8.10 -8.08
CA MET A 462 11.70 7.86 -8.57
C MET A 462 11.70 6.37 -8.86
N ALA A 463 11.62 6.02 -10.14
CA ALA A 463 12.00 4.71 -10.59
C ALA A 463 13.45 4.58 -10.10
N PHE A 464 13.63 4.01 -8.90
CA PHE A 464 14.94 3.56 -8.43
C PHE A 464 15.49 2.44 -9.34
N PHE A 465 14.71 2.03 -10.34
CA PHE A 465 15.01 1.00 -11.30
C PHE A 465 14.69 1.47 -12.71
N ASP A 466 15.60 2.27 -13.28
CA ASP A 466 16.05 1.95 -14.63
C ASP A 466 17.57 1.87 -14.57
N ARG A 467 18.13 0.69 -14.86
CA ARG A 467 19.58 0.40 -14.75
C ARG A 467 20.42 1.15 -15.81
N ASP A 468 19.78 1.97 -16.64
CA ASP A 468 20.36 2.73 -17.75
C ASP A 468 20.34 4.25 -17.51
N ILE A 469 20.62 4.73 -16.28
CA ILE A 469 20.89 6.17 -16.07
C ILE A 469 22.32 6.48 -16.52
N ASP A 470 22.52 6.53 -17.84
CA ASP A 470 23.77 6.97 -18.48
C ASP A 470 23.84 8.52 -18.54
N ASN A 471 23.26 9.20 -17.55
CA ASN A 471 23.10 10.66 -17.55
C ASN A 471 23.90 11.31 -16.40
N SER A 472 25.19 11.54 -16.66
CA SER A 472 26.14 12.16 -15.73
C SER A 472 25.71 13.52 -15.16
N ALA A 473 24.82 14.25 -15.83
CA ALA A 473 24.28 15.50 -15.31
C ALA A 473 23.31 15.28 -14.13
N LEU A 474 22.47 14.24 -14.20
CA LEU A 474 21.52 13.88 -13.14
C LEU A 474 22.26 13.37 -11.89
N VAL A 475 23.32 12.60 -12.10
CA VAL A 475 24.17 12.07 -11.03
C VAL A 475 24.81 13.19 -10.21
N ASN A 476 25.33 14.24 -10.86
CA ASN A 476 25.93 15.38 -10.17
C ASN A 476 24.89 16.19 -9.37
N GLU A 477 23.69 16.40 -9.93
CA GLU A 477 22.60 17.07 -9.20
C GLU A 477 22.14 16.24 -7.99
N VAL A 478 22.09 14.91 -8.12
CA VAL A 478 21.82 14.00 -7.00
C VAL A 478 22.93 14.09 -5.95
N CYS A 479 24.21 14.08 -6.33
CA CYS A 479 25.32 14.24 -5.38
C CYS A 479 25.24 15.57 -4.59
N ASP A 480 24.93 16.67 -5.27
CA ASP A 480 24.75 17.99 -4.64
C ASP A 480 23.53 18.03 -3.71
N MET A 481 22.42 17.41 -4.13
CA MET A 481 21.24 17.23 -3.28
C MET A 481 21.55 16.38 -2.05
N LEU A 482 22.29 15.28 -2.20
CA LEU A 482 22.69 14.40 -1.10
C LEU A 482 23.63 15.09 -0.12
N GLY A 483 24.58 15.92 -0.61
CA GLY A 483 25.42 16.75 0.24
C GLY A 483 24.62 17.76 1.05
N SER A 484 23.62 18.38 0.42
CA SER A 484 22.69 19.31 1.09
C SER A 484 21.81 18.58 2.12
N LEU A 485 21.28 17.40 1.78
CA LEU A 485 20.43 16.59 2.64
C LEU A 485 21.19 16.08 3.88
N SER A 486 22.40 15.57 3.68
CA SER A 486 23.28 15.12 4.76
C SER A 486 23.58 16.25 5.76
N THR A 487 23.83 17.46 5.25
CA THR A 487 24.05 18.66 6.08
C THR A 487 22.82 19.02 6.92
N VAL A 488 21.62 18.99 6.32
CA VAL A 488 20.35 19.26 7.02
C VAL A 488 20.01 18.19 8.06
N LEU A 489 20.29 16.92 7.76
CA LEU A 489 20.04 15.83 8.69
C LEU A 489 21.03 15.86 9.87
N ALA A 490 22.29 16.18 9.62
CA ALA A 490 23.30 16.34 10.66
C ALA A 490 22.97 17.49 11.63
N SER A 491 22.47 18.62 11.12
CA SER A 491 22.07 19.75 11.98
C SER A 491 20.85 19.44 12.85
N ARG A 492 19.94 18.59 12.38
CA ARG A 492 18.74 18.16 13.13
C ARG A 492 19.01 17.11 14.20
N ALA A 493 20.09 16.33 14.08
CA ALA A 493 20.48 15.35 15.10
C ALA A 493 21.14 15.98 16.34
N THR A 494 21.53 17.25 16.25
CA THR A 494 22.16 18.02 17.34
C THR A 494 21.20 18.94 18.10
N GLU A 495 19.94 19.01 17.67
CA GLU A 495 18.81 19.68 18.35
C GLU A 495 17.94 18.64 19.05
#